data_AF-A0A392NKI2-F1
#
_entry.id   AF-A0A392NKI2-F1
#
_cell.length_a   1.000
_cell.length_b   1.000
_cell.length_c   1.000
_cell.angle_alpha   90.00
_cell.angle_beta   90.00
_cell.angle_gamma   90.00
#
_symmetry.space_group_name_H-M   'P 1'
#
loop_
_entity.id
_entity.type
_entity.pdbx_description
1 polymer ?
#
loop_
_entity_poly.entity_id
_entity_poly.type
_entity_poly.pdbx_seq_one_letter_code
_entity_poly.pdbx_strand_id
1 'polypeptide(L)'
;ARKLEAQLDEQMSAYRKLVSTNVSTKGDAAESDVESWIERLINQLQQVNSQMQVLVSSGGSDMVSHTLTRHQEILQDITQEFYRLRSSLRAKKEHASLLDNFKEFDRTRLDLEEGGESEQHTLLKEHASISRNTGHVDNVISQAQATLGALVFQRSTFGGINSKLSNVSSRLPTV
;
A
#
# COMPACT_ATOMS: atom_id res chain seq x y z
N ALA A 1 -23.12 0.54 -21.92
CA ALA A 1 -22.40 0.06 -20.72
C ALA A 1 -21.06 -0.61 -21.09
N ARG A 2 -21.02 -1.83 -21.65
CA ARG A 2 -19.76 -2.58 -21.93
C ARG A 2 -18.63 -1.81 -22.63
N LYS A 3 -18.94 -0.98 -23.63
CA LYS A 3 -17.92 -0.14 -24.30
C LYS A 3 -17.30 0.88 -23.35
N LEU A 4 -18.11 1.52 -22.51
CA LEU A 4 -17.62 2.50 -21.52
C LEU A 4 -16.81 1.80 -20.43
N GLU A 5 -17.23 0.61 -19.99
CA GLU A 5 -16.47 -0.21 -19.03
C GLU A 5 -15.08 -0.56 -19.58
N ALA A 6 -15.00 -1.04 -20.83
CA ALA A 6 -13.72 -1.38 -21.45
C ALA A 6 -12.79 -0.15 -21.59
N GLN A 7 -13.33 1.02 -21.95
CA GLN A 7 -12.56 2.26 -22.01
C GLN A 7 -12.10 2.69 -20.61
N LEU A 8 -12.95 2.52 -19.60
CA LEU A 8 -12.64 2.85 -18.22
C LEU A 8 -11.54 1.93 -17.66
N ASP A 9 -11.59 0.64 -17.97
CA ASP A 9 -10.54 -0.32 -17.59
C ASP A 9 -9.18 0.01 -18.21
N GLU A 10 -9.17 0.42 -19.49
CA GLU A 10 -7.95 0.85 -20.17
C GLU A 10 -7.35 2.10 -19.52
N GLN A 11 -8.18 3.12 -19.26
CA GLN A 11 -7.73 4.34 -18.57
C GLN A 11 -7.30 4.08 -17.13
N MET A 12 -8.01 3.21 -16.41
CA MET A 12 -7.61 2.77 -15.07
C MET A 12 -6.28 2.04 -15.09
N SER A 13 -6.00 1.23 -16.12
CA SER A 13 -4.68 0.63 -16.27
C SER A 13 -3.58 1.66 -16.53
N ALA A 14 -3.85 2.70 -17.33
CA ALA A 14 -2.90 3.79 -17.55
C ALA A 14 -2.65 4.57 -16.24
N TYR A 15 -3.71 4.88 -15.49
CA TYR A 15 -3.63 5.56 -14.21
C TYR A 15 -2.87 4.75 -13.16
N ARG A 16 -3.09 3.43 -13.07
CA ARG A 16 -2.29 2.52 -12.22
C ARG A 16 -0.80 2.60 -12.53
N LYS A 17 -0.43 2.64 -13.82
CA LYS A 17 0.97 2.80 -14.24
C LYS A 17 1.51 4.14 -13.78
N LEU A 18 0.78 5.24 -14.01
CA LEU A 18 1.17 6.58 -13.56
C LEU A 18 1.39 6.62 -12.03
N VAL A 19 0.47 6.05 -11.25
CA VAL A 19 0.57 5.98 -9.77
C VAL A 19 1.77 5.15 -9.30
N SER A 20 2.20 4.18 -10.11
CA SER A 20 3.39 3.37 -9.82
C SER A 20 4.70 4.04 -10.24
N THR A 21 4.70 4.83 -11.32
CA THR A 21 5.92 5.45 -11.87
C THR A 21 6.19 6.86 -11.34
N ASN A 22 5.17 7.60 -10.93
CA ASN A 22 5.32 9.00 -10.53
C ASN A 22 5.83 9.15 -9.10
N VAL A 23 7.14 9.41 -8.98
CA VAL A 23 7.83 10.00 -7.82
C VAL A 23 8.40 11.39 -8.17
N SER A 24 8.03 11.97 -9.33
CA SER A 24 8.55 13.26 -9.79
C SER A 24 7.44 14.24 -10.18
N THR A 25 7.61 15.49 -9.74
CA THR A 25 6.71 16.65 -9.85
C THR A 25 6.41 17.10 -11.29
N LYS A 26 7.05 16.51 -12.31
CA LYS A 26 6.88 16.91 -13.72
C LYS A 26 5.67 16.25 -14.42
N GLY A 27 5.00 15.29 -13.78
CA GLY A 27 3.90 14.50 -14.35
C GLY A 27 2.48 15.06 -14.15
N ASP A 28 2.31 16.21 -13.49
CA ASP A 28 1.00 16.66 -12.97
C ASP A 28 -0.05 16.96 -14.06
N ALA A 29 0.35 17.46 -15.23
CA ALA A 29 -0.60 17.77 -16.30
C ALA A 29 -1.20 16.51 -16.93
N ALA A 30 -0.35 15.53 -17.27
CA ALA A 30 -0.80 14.26 -17.85
C ALA A 30 -1.63 13.43 -16.85
N GLU A 31 -1.32 13.53 -15.55
CA GLU A 31 -2.13 12.94 -14.49
C GLU A 31 -3.52 13.58 -14.41
N SER A 32 -3.59 14.91 -14.37
CA SER A 32 -4.85 15.64 -14.29
C SER A 32 -5.76 15.37 -15.50
N ASP A 33 -5.18 15.23 -16.69
CA ASP A 33 -5.90 14.88 -17.91
C ASP A 33 -6.52 13.48 -17.82
N VAL A 34 -5.75 12.48 -17.36
CA VAL A 34 -6.23 11.11 -17.18
C VAL A 34 -7.28 11.02 -16.07
N GLU A 35 -7.09 11.69 -14.93
CA GLU A 35 -8.11 11.78 -13.86
C GLU A 35 -9.41 12.36 -14.38
N SER A 36 -9.34 13.49 -15.09
CA SER A 36 -10.50 14.17 -15.65
C SER A 36 -11.22 13.31 -16.70
N TRP A 37 -10.49 12.48 -17.44
CA TRP A 37 -11.10 11.55 -18.39
C TRP A 37 -11.79 10.38 -17.67
N ILE A 38 -11.16 9.79 -16.67
CA ILE A 38 -11.76 8.73 -15.84
C ILE A 38 -13.05 9.23 -15.17
N GLU A 39 -13.04 10.43 -14.59
CA GLU A 39 -14.23 11.05 -13.98
C GLU A 39 -15.35 11.24 -15.01
N ARG A 40 -15.05 11.67 -16.24
CA ARG A 40 -16.05 11.78 -17.31
C ARG A 40 -16.64 10.42 -17.69
N LEU A 41 -15.83 9.38 -17.81
CA LEU A 41 -16.28 8.02 -18.15
C LEU A 41 -17.15 7.42 -17.04
N ILE A 42 -16.79 7.62 -15.77
CA ILE A 42 -17.59 7.21 -14.60
C ILE A 42 -18.98 7.87 -14.66
N ASN A 43 -19.03 9.19 -14.87
CA ASN A 43 -20.29 9.93 -14.97
C ASN A 43 -21.17 9.44 -16.14
N GLN A 44 -20.56 9.16 -17.30
CA GLN A 44 -21.29 8.60 -18.44
C GLN A 44 -21.85 7.21 -18.15
N LEU A 45 -21.07 6.33 -17.51
CA LEU A 45 -21.53 5.00 -17.15
C LEU A 45 -22.64 5.05 -16.10
N GLN A 46 -22.55 5.98 -15.13
CA GLN A 46 -23.60 6.24 -14.16
C GLN A 46 -24.90 6.71 -14.83
N GLN A 47 -24.82 7.58 -15.83
CA GLN A 47 -25.98 8.01 -16.61
C GLN A 47 -26.62 6.82 -17.36
N VAL A 48 -25.81 5.97 -18.01
CA VAL A 48 -26.32 4.77 -18.68
C VAL A 48 -27.00 3.82 -17.68
N ASN A 49 -26.41 3.62 -16.50
CA ASN A 49 -27.01 2.81 -15.44
C ASN A 49 -28.33 3.40 -14.94
N SER A 50 -28.44 4.73 -14.83
CA SER A 50 -29.72 5.37 -14.47
C SER A 50 -30.80 5.18 -15.55
N GLN A 51 -30.44 5.22 -16.83
CA GLN A 51 -31.38 4.97 -17.93
C GLN A 51 -31.84 3.51 -17.91
N MET A 52 -30.93 2.57 -17.66
CA MET A 52 -31.25 1.15 -17.48
C MET A 52 -32.15 0.93 -16.26
N GLN A 53 -31.93 1.65 -15.16
CA GLN A 53 -32.80 1.61 -13.99
C GLN A 53 -34.23 2.04 -14.30
N VAL A 54 -34.43 3.10 -15.10
CA VAL A 54 -35.76 3.52 -15.55
C VAL A 54 -36.44 2.43 -16.37
N LEU A 55 -35.71 1.77 -17.28
CA LEU A 55 -36.23 0.68 -18.10
C LEU A 55 -36.65 -0.54 -17.27
N VAL A 56 -35.86 -0.88 -16.24
CA VAL A 56 -36.24 -1.94 -15.29
C VAL A 56 -37.50 -1.57 -14.53
N SER A 57 -37.58 -0.34 -14.01
CA SER A 57 -38.74 0.16 -13.28
C SER A 57 -40.02 0.29 -14.13
N SER A 58 -39.91 0.44 -15.45
CA SER A 58 -41.05 0.50 -16.37
C SER A 58 -41.56 -0.88 -16.84
N GLY A 59 -41.20 -1.97 -16.14
CA GLY A 59 -41.60 -3.33 -16.51
C GLY A 59 -40.58 -4.08 -17.36
N GLY A 60 -39.28 -3.78 -17.20
CA GLY A 60 -38.21 -4.51 -17.87
C GLY A 60 -38.12 -5.98 -17.44
N SER A 61 -37.62 -6.83 -18.33
CA SER A 61 -37.42 -8.27 -18.05
C SER A 61 -36.39 -8.50 -16.93
N ASP A 62 -36.52 -9.60 -16.19
CA ASP A 62 -35.55 -10.06 -15.18
C ASP A 62 -34.11 -10.08 -15.70
N MET A 63 -33.91 -10.43 -16.98
CA MET A 63 -32.58 -10.41 -17.60
C MET A 63 -31.98 -9.00 -17.66
N VAL A 64 -32.80 -7.97 -17.89
CA VAL A 64 -32.38 -6.56 -17.91
C VAL A 64 -32.06 -6.10 -16.49
N SER A 65 -32.85 -6.55 -15.50
CA SER A 65 -32.60 -6.30 -14.07
C SER A 65 -31.24 -6.84 -13.64
N HIS A 66 -30.95 -8.11 -13.93
CA HIS A 66 -29.64 -8.72 -13.62
C HIS A 66 -28.47 -8.03 -14.33
N THR A 67 -28.66 -7.65 -15.60
CA THR A 67 -27.64 -6.92 -16.36
C THR A 67 -27.35 -5.55 -15.73
N LEU A 68 -28.39 -4.85 -15.26
CA LEU A 68 -28.23 -3.59 -14.53
C LEU A 68 -27.50 -3.78 -13.21
N THR A 69 -27.87 -4.77 -12.40
CA THR A 69 -27.17 -5.07 -11.15
C THR A 69 -25.67 -5.26 -11.40
N ARG A 70 -25.33 -6.04 -12.43
CA ARG A 70 -23.92 -6.26 -12.78
C ARG A 70 -23.20 -4.96 -13.19
N HIS A 71 -23.84 -4.10 -13.97
CA HIS A 71 -23.25 -2.82 -14.36
C HIS A 71 -23.13 -1.84 -13.18
N GLN A 72 -24.00 -1.91 -12.18
CA GLN A 72 -23.90 -1.14 -10.94
C GLN A 72 -22.72 -1.61 -10.09
N GLU A 73 -22.54 -2.93 -9.93
CA GLU A 73 -21.39 -3.52 -9.24
C GLU A 73 -20.07 -3.11 -9.88
N ILE A 74 -19.96 -3.27 -11.21
CA ILE A 74 -18.74 -2.87 -11.96
C ILE A 74 -18.44 -1.39 -11.78
N LEU A 75 -19.45 -0.51 -11.91
CA LEU A 75 -19.27 0.92 -11.71
C LEU A 75 -18.80 1.24 -10.29
N GLN A 76 -19.37 0.57 -9.28
CA GLN A 76 -18.99 0.76 -7.88
C GLN A 76 -17.53 0.33 -7.66
N ASP A 77 -17.14 -0.85 -8.11
CA ASP A 77 -15.79 -1.38 -7.95
C ASP A 77 -14.74 -0.46 -8.57
N ILE A 78 -14.98 -0.01 -9.81
CA ILE A 78 -14.05 0.88 -10.50
C ILE A 78 -13.97 2.26 -9.81
N THR A 79 -15.10 2.79 -9.37
CA THR A 79 -15.15 4.08 -8.67
C THR A 79 -14.36 4.03 -7.36
N GLN A 80 -14.55 2.96 -6.57
CA GLN A 80 -13.80 2.75 -5.34
C GLN A 80 -12.30 2.62 -5.60
N GLU A 81 -11.92 1.86 -6.64
CA GLU A 81 -10.52 1.71 -7.01
C GLU A 81 -9.89 3.05 -7.42
N PHE A 82 -10.59 3.86 -8.23
CA PHE A 82 -10.12 5.16 -8.68
C PHE A 82 -9.80 6.08 -7.49
N TYR A 83 -10.72 6.24 -6.54
CA TYR A 83 -10.49 7.07 -5.35
C TYR A 83 -9.35 6.53 -4.47
N ARG A 84 -9.23 5.20 -4.35
CA ARG A 84 -8.12 4.58 -3.62
C ARG A 84 -6.77 4.91 -4.27
N LEU A 85 -6.66 4.79 -5.59
CA LEU A 85 -5.44 5.13 -6.34
C LEU A 85 -5.10 6.62 -6.22
N ARG A 86 -6.10 7.50 -6.32
CA ARG A 86 -5.95 8.95 -6.17
C ARG A 86 -5.44 9.35 -4.78
N SER A 87 -6.01 8.74 -3.74
CA SER A 87 -5.54 8.92 -2.36
C SER A 87 -4.10 8.41 -2.18
N SER A 88 -3.77 7.24 -2.72
CA SER A 88 -2.42 6.68 -2.66
C SER A 88 -1.39 7.57 -3.35
N LEU A 89 -1.75 8.14 -4.51
CA LEU A 89 -0.89 9.05 -5.25
C LEU A 89 -0.63 10.34 -4.48
N ARG A 90 -1.69 10.94 -3.90
CA ARG A 90 -1.55 12.12 -3.03
C ARG A 90 -0.61 11.87 -1.86
N ALA A 91 -0.78 10.75 -1.15
CA ALA A 91 0.09 10.39 -0.03
C ALA A 91 1.56 10.22 -0.46
N LYS A 92 1.81 9.63 -1.64
CA LYS A 92 3.17 9.53 -2.20
C LYS A 92 3.76 10.89 -2.55
N LYS A 93 2.97 11.80 -3.11
CA LYS A 93 3.41 13.17 -3.43
C LYS A 93 3.75 13.96 -2.17
N GLU A 94 2.89 13.89 -1.15
CA GLU A 94 3.16 14.51 0.16
C GLU A 94 4.45 13.97 0.78
N HIS A 95 4.63 12.64 0.75
CA HIS A 95 5.87 12.01 1.23
C HIS A 95 7.11 12.45 0.43
N ALA A 96 7.01 12.54 -0.90
CA ALA A 96 8.10 13.02 -1.75
C ALA A 96 8.44 14.49 -1.49
N SER A 97 7.42 15.34 -1.33
CA SER A 97 7.58 16.76 -0.99
C SER A 97 8.26 16.95 0.37
N LEU A 98 7.88 16.16 1.38
CA LEU A 98 8.54 16.17 2.69
C LEU A 98 10.03 15.76 2.60
N LEU A 99 10.36 14.74 1.81
CA LEU A 99 11.74 14.32 1.60
C LEU A 99 12.57 15.37 0.83
N ASP A 100 11.97 16.06 -0.13
CA ASP A 100 12.62 17.13 -0.87
C ASP A 100 12.94 18.32 0.04
N ASN A 101 11.96 18.73 0.86
CA ASN A 101 12.17 19.75 1.90
C ASN A 101 13.27 19.36 2.90
N PHE A 102 13.37 18.08 3.28
CA PHE A 102 14.44 17.61 4.15
C PHE A 102 15.81 17.67 3.47
N LYS A 103 15.91 17.31 2.19
CA LYS A 103 17.15 17.42 1.41
C LYS A 103 17.57 18.88 1.24
N GLU A 104 16.63 19.78 0.98
CA GLU A 104 16.91 21.21 0.85
C GLU A 104 17.33 21.82 2.20
N PHE A 105 16.71 21.39 3.30
CA PHE A 105 17.15 21.76 4.65
C PHE A 105 18.58 21.28 4.95
N ASP A 106 18.92 20.03 4.60
CA ASP A 106 20.27 19.52 4.83
C ASP A 106 21.31 20.21 3.93
N ARG A 107 20.93 20.54 2.67
CA ARG A 107 21.78 21.28 1.73
C ARG A 107 22.03 22.71 2.17
N THR A 108 21.00 23.43 2.61
CA THR A 108 21.14 24.80 3.14
C THR A 108 21.96 24.81 4.43
N ARG A 109 21.89 23.75 5.24
CA ARG A 109 22.77 23.58 6.41
C ARG A 109 24.23 23.36 6.01
N LEU A 110 24.50 22.56 4.98
CA LEU A 110 25.84 22.34 4.43
C LEU A 110 26.43 23.62 3.82
N ASP A 111 25.65 24.38 3.04
CA ASP A 111 26.09 25.67 2.45
C ASP A 111 26.38 26.74 3.53
N LEU A 112 25.67 26.71 4.67
CA LEU A 112 25.99 27.56 5.82
C LEU A 112 27.26 27.13 6.56
N GLU A 113 27.69 25.88 6.43
CA GLU A 113 28.85 25.30 7.13
C GLU A 113 30.16 25.32 6.33
N GLU A 114 30.10 25.58 5.03
CA GLU A 114 31.31 25.79 4.20
C GLU A 114 32.11 27.06 4.63
N GLY A 115 31.55 27.87 5.54
CA GLY A 115 32.23 28.98 6.22
C GLY A 115 33.07 28.61 7.45
N GLY A 116 33.10 27.36 7.91
CA GLY A 116 34.01 26.92 8.98
C GLY A 116 33.54 25.66 9.71
N GLU A 117 34.15 24.52 9.39
CA GLU A 117 33.98 23.25 10.12
C GLU A 117 34.47 23.40 11.57
N SER A 118 33.54 23.64 12.49
CA SER A 118 33.81 23.64 13.92
C SER A 118 33.83 22.19 14.44
N GLU A 119 34.87 21.82 15.18
CA GLU A 119 35.05 20.53 15.87
C GLU A 119 33.80 20.09 16.66
N GLN A 120 33.04 21.06 17.19
CA GLN A 120 31.76 20.82 17.88
C GLN A 120 30.69 20.16 17.00
N HIS A 121 30.63 20.47 15.71
CA HIS A 121 29.65 19.86 14.83
C HIS A 121 29.98 18.40 14.53
N THR A 122 31.27 18.09 14.36
CA THR A 122 31.75 16.72 14.18
C THR A 122 31.35 15.86 15.39
N LEU A 123 31.51 16.40 16.61
CA LEU A 123 31.10 15.74 17.85
C LEU A 123 29.57 15.56 17.94
N LEU A 124 28.78 16.56 17.53
CA LEU A 124 27.31 16.45 17.49
C LEU A 124 26.84 15.39 16.49
N LYS A 125 27.48 15.31 15.33
CA LYS A 125 27.22 14.28 14.31
C LYS A 125 27.59 12.88 14.80
N GLU A 126 28.72 12.75 15.50
CA GLU A 126 29.12 11.50 16.14
C GLU A 126 28.09 11.08 17.20
N HIS A 127 27.69 11.99 18.08
CA HIS A 127 26.70 11.72 19.11
C HIS A 127 25.34 11.28 18.52
N ALA A 128 24.87 11.95 17.45
CA ALA A 128 23.66 11.55 16.75
C ALA A 128 23.79 10.15 16.11
N SER A 129 24.99 9.82 15.60
CA SER A 129 25.27 8.49 15.03
C SER A 129 25.30 7.40 16.10
N ILE A 130 25.92 7.67 17.25
CA ILE A 130 25.93 6.77 18.42
C ILE A 130 24.51 6.52 18.90
N SER A 131 23.69 7.57 19.07
CA SER A 131 22.30 7.44 19.53
C SER A 131 21.46 6.57 18.60
N ARG A 132 21.59 6.76 17.28
CA ARG A 132 20.91 5.90 16.28
C ARG A 132 21.40 4.44 16.36
N ASN A 133 22.71 4.23 16.52
CA ASN A 133 23.29 2.91 16.62
C ASN A 133 22.80 2.17 17.88
N THR A 134 22.69 2.87 19.02
CA THR A 134 22.12 2.30 20.25
C THR A 134 20.70 1.79 20.03
N GLY A 135 19.82 2.58 19.40
CA GLY A 135 18.46 2.12 19.10
C GLY A 135 18.41 0.94 18.12
N HIS A 136 19.36 0.87 17.18
CA HIS A 136 19.48 -0.30 16.29
C HIS A 136 19.89 -1.57 17.08
N VAL A 137 20.85 -1.44 18.00
CA VAL A 137 21.27 -2.54 18.89
C VAL A 137 20.10 -3.02 19.76
N ASP A 138 19.29 -2.11 20.31
CA ASP A 138 18.10 -2.49 21.09
C ASP A 138 17.10 -3.32 20.26
N ASN A 139 16.89 -2.95 18.99
CA ASN A 139 16.06 -3.73 18.07
C ASN A 139 16.63 -5.13 17.82
N VAL A 140 17.95 -5.25 17.63
CA VAL A 140 18.63 -6.55 17.46
C VAL A 140 18.50 -7.40 18.73
N ILE A 141 18.65 -6.81 19.92
CA ILE A 141 18.46 -7.49 21.21
C ILE A 141 17.03 -8.00 21.35
N SER A 142 16.04 -7.17 21.04
CA SER A 142 14.62 -7.54 21.07
C SER A 142 14.30 -8.72 20.13
N GLN A 143 14.83 -8.69 18.90
CA GLN A 143 14.69 -9.79 17.95
C GLN A 143 15.37 -11.08 18.45
N ALA A 144 16.55 -10.96 19.05
CA ALA A 144 17.26 -12.10 19.64
C ALA A 144 16.46 -12.73 20.80
N GLN A 145 15.85 -11.92 21.67
CA GLN A 145 14.98 -12.39 22.75
C GLN A 145 13.72 -13.08 22.23
N ALA A 146 13.07 -12.53 21.20
CA ALA A 146 11.91 -13.17 20.56
C ALA A 146 12.30 -14.54 19.95
N THR A 147 13.46 -14.60 19.30
CA THR A 147 13.99 -15.85 18.72
C THR A 147 14.30 -16.89 19.81
N LEU A 148 14.91 -16.46 20.91
CA LEU A 148 15.15 -17.33 22.07
C LEU A 148 13.84 -17.88 22.64
N GLY A 149 12.82 -17.03 22.80
CA GLY A 149 11.49 -17.44 23.26
C GLY A 149 10.86 -18.50 22.36
N ALA A 150 10.97 -18.33 21.04
CA ALA A 150 10.49 -19.29 20.06
C ALA A 150 11.23 -20.65 20.16
N LEU A 151 12.56 -20.64 20.31
CA LEU A 151 13.36 -21.84 20.48
C LEU A 151 13.04 -22.60 21.78
N VAL A 152 12.83 -21.87 22.88
CA VAL A 152 12.42 -22.47 24.17
C VAL A 152 11.04 -23.11 24.05
N PHE A 153 10.08 -22.44 23.41
CA PHE A 153 8.75 -23.01 23.15
C PHE A 153 8.83 -24.26 22.26
N GLN A 154 9.65 -24.21 21.21
CA GLN A 154 9.88 -25.35 20.31
C GLN A 154 10.51 -26.54 21.07
N ARG A 155 11.49 -26.29 21.95
CA ARG A 155 12.09 -27.33 22.81
C ARG A 155 11.06 -27.98 23.74
N SER A 156 10.20 -27.19 24.38
CA SER A 156 9.12 -27.70 25.23
C SER A 156 8.16 -28.60 24.43
N THR A 157 7.77 -28.13 23.23
CA THR A 157 6.92 -28.89 22.30
C THR A 157 7.54 -30.24 21.92
N PHE A 158 8.82 -30.26 21.53
CA PHE A 158 9.52 -31.51 21.22
C PHE A 158 9.68 -32.43 22.43
N GLY A 159 9.91 -31.88 23.63
CA GLY A 159 9.91 -32.64 24.87
C GLY A 159 8.57 -33.33 25.12
N GLY A 160 7.46 -32.61 24.90
CA GLY A 160 6.10 -33.16 24.98
C GLY A 160 5.80 -34.22 23.92
N ILE A 161 6.31 -34.06 22.70
CA ILE A 161 6.19 -35.08 21.65
C ILE A 161 6.97 -36.33 22.03
N ASN A 162 8.21 -36.18 22.51
CA ASN A 162 9.05 -37.30 22.92
C ASN A 162 8.42 -38.10 24.07
N SER A 163 7.82 -37.42 25.06
CA SER A 163 7.12 -38.10 26.15
C SER A 163 5.88 -38.85 25.67
N LYS A 164 5.09 -38.26 24.76
CA LYS A 164 3.95 -38.96 24.13
C LYS A 164 4.40 -40.18 23.32
N LEU A 165 5.45 -40.05 22.52
CA LEU A 165 6.00 -41.15 21.72
C LEU A 165 6.55 -42.28 22.60
N SER A 166 7.25 -41.95 23.68
CA SER A 166 7.70 -42.93 24.68
C SER A 166 6.53 -43.66 25.35
N ASN A 167 5.44 -42.96 25.67
CA ASN A 167 4.24 -43.56 26.25
C ASN A 167 3.47 -44.47 25.27
N VAL A 168 3.46 -44.14 23.98
CA VAL A 168 2.88 -45.01 22.94
C VAL A 168 3.75 -46.25 22.76
N SER A 169 5.07 -46.07 22.69
CA SER A 169 6.05 -47.17 22.57
C SER A 169 5.91 -48.19 23.70
N SER A 170 5.75 -47.74 24.96
CA SER A 170 5.58 -48.64 26.11
C SER A 170 4.25 -49.40 26.13
N ARG A 171 3.28 -49.00 25.31
CA ARG A 171 1.95 -49.66 25.19
C ARG A 171 1.84 -50.52 23.94
N LEU A 172 2.84 -50.53 23.07
CA LEU A 172 2.90 -51.46 21.95
C LEU A 172 3.32 -52.85 22.49
N PRO A 173 2.54 -53.91 22.22
CA PRO A 173 2.94 -55.25 22.60
C PRO A 173 4.22 -55.64 21.86
N THR A 174 5.22 -56.10 22.61
CA THR A 174 6.47 -56.64 22.06
C THR A 174 6.17 -58.03 21.49
N VAL A 175 6.48 -58.26 20.21
CA VAL A 175 6.38 -59.57 19.55
C VAL A 175 7.74 -60.25 19.59
#